data_AF-A0A366H5M2-F1
#
_entry.id   AF-A0A366H5M2-F1
#
_cell.length_a   1.000
_cell.length_b   1.000
_cell.length_c   1.000
_cell.angle_alpha   90.00
_cell.angle_beta   90.00
_cell.angle_gamma   90.00
#
_symmetry.space_group_name_H-M   'P 1'
#
loop_
_entity.id
_entity.type
_entity.pdbx_description
1 polymer ?
#
loop_
_entity_poly.entity_id
_entity_poly.type
_entity_poly.pdbx_seq_one_letter_code
_entity_poly.pdbx_strand_id
1 'polypeptide(L)'
;MKHSAFLLLLIALLASCTSRPAPAPGSDAYRGAKESAYRQGYHRGFQDGRRGRDDDYERYHFEYSKATEDAYERGYDLGYETGEDQADANDEIKDRAYSEGYDAGHSDAENGRSPYYQRHEHKYSPVTESDFRKGYTKGYREGRES
;
A
#
# COMPACT_ATOMS: atom_id res chain seq x y z
N MET A 1 -39.74 -30.08 37.03
CA MET A 1 -40.56 -28.89 36.66
C MET A 1 -39.62 -27.91 36.00
N LYS A 2 -39.53 -27.92 34.66
CA LYS A 2 -40.16 -26.96 33.73
C LYS A 2 -39.77 -25.51 33.98
N HIS A 3 -38.92 -24.95 33.10
CA HIS A 3 -39.17 -23.79 32.21
C HIS A 3 -37.82 -23.19 31.75
N SER A 4 -37.52 -23.27 30.45
CA SER A 4 -37.63 -22.17 29.46
C SER A 4 -36.33 -21.33 29.44
N ALA A 5 -35.43 -21.52 28.47
CA ALA A 5 -35.49 -21.04 27.08
C ALA A 5 -35.12 -19.55 26.92
N PHE A 6 -34.28 -19.31 25.91
CA PHE A 6 -34.01 -18.07 25.17
C PHE A 6 -32.95 -17.07 25.67
N LEU A 7 -32.27 -16.51 24.65
CA LEU A 7 -31.42 -15.31 24.61
C LEU A 7 -30.00 -15.47 25.20
N LEU A 8 -28.88 -15.18 24.53
CA LEU A 8 -28.62 -14.37 23.35
C LEU A 8 -27.43 -14.95 22.58
N LEU A 9 -27.69 -15.21 21.31
CA LEU A 9 -26.72 -15.31 20.24
C LEU A 9 -26.07 -13.93 20.08
N LEU A 10 -24.93 -13.66 20.74
CA LEU A 10 -24.16 -12.44 20.48
C LEU A 10 -23.09 -12.76 19.43
N ILE A 11 -23.50 -12.56 18.18
CA ILE A 11 -22.62 -12.48 17.02
C ILE A 11 -21.69 -11.28 17.23
N ALA A 12 -20.47 -11.53 17.68
CA ALA A 12 -19.37 -10.58 17.54
C ALA A 12 -18.82 -10.69 16.11
N LEU A 13 -19.55 -10.11 15.15
CA LEU A 13 -18.97 -9.70 13.88
C LEU A 13 -18.02 -8.54 14.21
N LEU A 14 -16.80 -8.89 14.62
CA LEU A 14 -15.66 -7.99 14.52
C LEU A 14 -15.46 -7.78 13.02
N ALA A 15 -16.14 -6.77 12.48
CA ALA A 15 -15.70 -6.14 11.26
C ALA A 15 -14.30 -5.61 11.58
N SER A 16 -13.29 -6.42 11.27
CA SER A 16 -11.92 -5.95 11.11
C SER A 16 -11.99 -4.90 10.02
N CYS A 17 -12.25 -3.65 10.42
CA CYS A 17 -11.88 -2.48 9.64
C CYS A 17 -10.35 -2.50 9.62
N THR A 18 -9.78 -3.39 8.82
CA THR A 18 -8.40 -3.28 8.40
C THR A 18 -8.35 -1.98 7.63
N SER A 19 -7.94 -0.92 8.34
CA SER A 19 -7.58 0.36 7.75
C SER A 19 -6.73 0.04 6.54
N ARG A 20 -7.24 0.37 5.36
CA ARG A 20 -6.53 0.10 4.11
C ARG A 20 -5.15 0.71 4.25
N PRO A 21 -4.05 -0.02 3.99
CA PRO A 21 -2.71 0.49 4.19
C PRO A 21 -2.55 1.79 3.41
N ALA A 22 -1.82 2.74 4.00
CA ALA A 22 -1.55 4.01 3.36
C ALA A 22 -0.94 3.77 1.97
N PRO A 23 -1.43 4.46 0.94
CA PRO A 23 -1.05 4.14 -0.43
C PRO A 23 0.35 4.69 -0.71
N ALA A 24 1.25 3.87 -1.24
CA ALA A 24 2.64 4.25 -1.50
C ALA A 24 2.83 5.68 -2.07
N PRO A 25 3.92 6.39 -1.71
CA PRO A 25 4.26 7.65 -2.36
C PRO A 25 4.29 7.50 -3.88
N GLY A 26 3.66 8.46 -4.57
CA GLY A 26 3.50 8.41 -6.02
C GLY A 26 2.34 7.54 -6.52
N SER A 27 1.62 6.79 -5.68
CA SER A 27 0.40 6.14 -6.13
C SER A 27 -0.66 7.14 -6.64
N ASP A 28 -1.56 6.69 -7.53
CA ASP A 28 -2.67 7.50 -8.06
C ASP A 28 -3.80 7.76 -7.05
N ALA A 29 -3.65 7.29 -5.80
CA ALA A 29 -4.64 7.46 -4.74
C ALA A 29 -4.86 8.93 -4.38
N TYR A 30 -3.81 9.73 -4.47
CA TYR A 30 -3.87 11.18 -4.28
C TYR A 30 -3.42 11.91 -5.55
N ARG A 31 -3.96 13.10 -5.77
CA ARG A 31 -3.59 13.99 -6.88
C ARG A 31 -3.51 15.43 -6.41
N GLY A 32 -2.68 16.24 -7.08
CA GLY A 32 -2.58 17.67 -6.82
C GLY A 32 -2.18 17.99 -5.38
N ALA A 33 -2.92 18.89 -4.72
CA ALA A 33 -2.58 19.32 -3.35
C ALA A 33 -2.54 18.17 -2.33
N LYS A 34 -3.39 17.14 -2.49
CA LYS A 34 -3.36 15.96 -1.62
C LYS A 34 -2.13 15.10 -1.84
N GLU A 35 -1.65 14.99 -3.08
CA GLU A 35 -0.43 14.26 -3.39
C GLU A 35 0.79 14.97 -2.78
N SER A 36 0.86 16.30 -2.88
CA SER A 36 1.91 17.08 -2.24
C SER A 36 1.91 16.92 -0.72
N ALA A 37 0.72 16.99 -0.10
CA ALA A 37 0.56 16.82 1.35
C ALA A 37 0.94 15.40 1.80
N TYR A 38 0.52 14.37 1.05
CA TYR A 38 0.90 12.99 1.32
C TYR A 38 2.43 12.81 1.29
N ARG A 39 3.08 13.33 0.25
CA ARG A 39 4.55 13.25 0.12
C ARG A 39 5.27 13.99 1.24
N GLN A 40 4.72 15.12 1.68
CA GLN A 40 5.28 15.89 2.79
C GLN A 40 5.12 15.17 4.12
N GLY A 41 3.92 14.64 4.39
CA GLY A 41 3.63 13.80 5.56
C GLY A 41 4.60 12.63 5.64
N TYR A 42 4.76 11.88 4.55
CA TYR A 42 5.70 10.76 4.46
C TYR A 42 7.12 11.15 4.86
N HIS A 43 7.62 12.25 4.30
CA HIS A 43 8.94 12.74 4.65
C HIS A 43 9.07 13.12 6.13
N ARG A 44 8.03 13.70 6.74
CA ARG A 44 8.02 14.03 8.17
C ARG A 44 7.96 12.79 9.05
N GLY A 45 7.10 11.83 8.72
CA GLY A 45 6.99 10.56 9.44
C GLY A 45 8.33 9.83 9.47
N PHE A 46 8.98 9.71 8.31
CA PHE A 46 10.33 9.14 8.22
C PHE A 46 11.34 9.88 9.11
N GLN A 47 11.36 11.22 9.05
CA GLN A 47 12.28 12.02 9.86
C GLN A 47 12.06 11.82 11.36
N ASP A 48 10.81 11.72 11.79
CA ASP A 48 10.46 11.55 13.20
C ASP A 48 10.77 10.14 13.68
N GLY A 49 10.43 9.11 12.90
CA GLY A 49 10.81 7.72 13.19
C GLY A 49 12.33 7.56 13.28
N ARG A 50 13.09 8.15 12.35
CA ARG A 50 14.56 8.18 12.38
C ARG A 50 15.14 8.88 13.62
N ARG A 51 14.42 9.85 14.17
CA ARG A 51 14.82 10.61 15.36
C ARG A 51 14.31 9.99 16.66
N GLY A 52 13.56 8.89 16.60
CA GLY A 52 12.92 8.28 17.75
C GLY A 52 11.91 9.20 18.44
N ARG A 53 11.24 10.05 17.67
CA ARG A 53 10.14 10.88 18.16
C ARG A 53 8.85 10.09 18.14
N ASP A 54 7.86 10.54 18.90
CA ASP A 54 6.53 9.93 18.89
C ASP A 54 5.82 10.16 17.55
N ASP A 55 5.00 9.19 17.16
CA ASP A 55 4.10 9.19 16.01
C ASP A 55 2.98 10.24 16.21
N ASP A 56 3.26 11.48 15.80
CA ASP A 56 2.39 12.63 16.01
C ASP A 56 2.49 13.59 14.81
N TYR A 57 1.64 13.34 13.80
CA TYR A 57 1.57 14.20 12.62
C TYR A 57 0.97 15.59 12.93
N GLU A 58 0.14 15.71 13.97
CA GLU A 58 -0.51 16.98 14.36
C GLU A 58 0.51 18.04 14.80
N ARG A 59 1.70 17.60 15.22
CA ARG A 59 2.89 18.45 15.39
C ARG A 59 3.13 19.38 14.20
N TYR A 60 2.77 18.94 13.00
CA TYR A 60 2.95 19.65 11.74
C TYR A 60 1.66 20.29 11.20
N HIS A 61 0.67 20.59 12.04
CA HIS A 61 -0.61 21.17 11.61
C HIS A 61 -0.55 22.44 10.75
N PHE A 62 0.58 23.15 10.74
CA PHE A 62 0.79 24.31 9.84
C PHE A 62 1.22 23.92 8.41
N GLU A 63 1.59 22.66 8.17
CA GLU A 63 2.07 22.16 6.87
C GLU A 63 0.94 21.61 5.98
N TYR A 64 -0.24 21.38 6.55
CA TYR A 64 -1.41 20.91 5.82
C TYR A 64 -2.63 21.77 6.10
N SER A 65 -3.62 21.68 5.23
CA SER A 65 -4.95 22.25 5.43
C SER A 65 -5.92 21.14 5.81
N LYS A 66 -7.10 21.51 6.35
CA LYS A 66 -8.19 20.55 6.59
C LYS A 66 -8.60 19.75 5.34
N ALA A 67 -8.39 20.29 4.14
CA ALA A 67 -8.68 19.60 2.89
C ALA A 67 -7.64 18.53 2.50
N THR A 68 -6.44 18.62 3.07
CA THR A 68 -5.29 17.75 2.75
C THR A 68 -4.79 16.94 3.94
N GLU A 69 -5.38 17.14 5.12
CA GLU A 69 -5.02 16.51 6.40
C GLU A 69 -5.00 14.99 6.32
N ASP A 70 -6.08 14.34 5.88
CA ASP A 70 -6.13 12.88 5.71
C ASP A 70 -5.01 12.34 4.79
N ALA A 71 -4.67 13.07 3.72
CA ALA A 71 -3.56 12.68 2.87
C ALA A 71 -2.21 12.84 3.59
N TYR A 72 -2.04 13.91 4.35
CA TYR A 72 -0.83 14.17 5.13
C TYR A 72 -0.63 13.11 6.21
N GLU A 73 -1.65 12.85 7.04
CA GLU A 73 -1.68 11.82 8.08
C GLU A 73 -1.27 10.47 7.50
N ARG A 74 -1.95 10.02 6.44
CA ARG A 74 -1.62 8.74 5.79
C ARG A 74 -0.20 8.68 5.29
N GLY A 75 0.32 9.80 4.77
CA GLY A 75 1.71 9.90 4.37
C GLY A 75 2.63 9.72 5.57
N TYR A 76 2.38 10.49 6.63
CA TYR A 76 3.15 10.49 7.87
C TYR A 76 3.21 9.10 8.48
N ASP A 77 2.07 8.46 8.71
CA ASP A 77 1.98 7.12 9.29
C ASP A 77 2.85 6.14 8.52
N LEU A 78 2.76 6.14 7.18
CA LEU A 78 3.56 5.24 6.35
C LEU A 78 5.05 5.54 6.47
N GLY A 79 5.44 6.81 6.38
CA GLY A 79 6.86 7.19 6.47
C GLY A 79 7.45 6.86 7.85
N TYR A 80 6.65 7.02 8.89
CA TYR A 80 7.02 6.69 10.26
C TYR A 80 7.17 5.18 10.45
N GLU A 81 6.23 4.39 9.93
CA GLU A 81 6.22 2.92 10.02
C GLU A 81 7.37 2.29 9.22
N THR A 82 7.60 2.71 7.97
CA THR A 82 8.62 2.07 7.12
C THR A 82 10.03 2.50 7.50
N GLY A 83 10.23 3.73 7.98
CA GLY A 83 11.56 4.23 8.34
C GLY A 83 12.51 4.36 7.14
N GLU A 84 11.97 4.54 5.94
CA GLU A 84 12.69 4.68 4.67
C GLU A 84 12.65 6.12 4.14
N ASP A 85 13.75 6.58 3.53
CA ASP A 85 13.76 7.88 2.83
C ASP A 85 12.79 7.82 1.65
N GLN A 86 12.17 8.94 1.29
CA GLN A 86 11.21 8.98 0.19
C GLN A 86 11.77 8.54 -1.17
N ALA A 87 13.06 8.78 -1.44
CA ALA A 87 13.71 8.26 -2.64
C ALA A 87 13.86 6.73 -2.57
N ASP A 88 14.37 6.23 -1.44
CA ASP A 88 14.60 4.80 -1.20
C ASP A 88 13.27 4.02 -1.20
N ALA A 89 12.24 4.55 -0.56
CA ALA A 89 10.91 3.95 -0.51
C ALA A 89 10.26 3.86 -1.89
N ASN A 90 10.43 4.88 -2.73
CA ASN A 90 9.94 4.82 -4.11
C ASN A 90 10.66 3.74 -4.92
N ASP A 91 11.95 3.52 -4.70
CA ASP A 91 12.71 2.49 -5.41
C ASP A 91 12.40 1.10 -4.88
N GLU A 92 12.29 0.92 -3.55
CA GLU A 92 11.86 -0.34 -2.94
C GLU A 92 10.44 -0.73 -3.38
N ILE A 93 9.52 0.23 -3.49
CA ILE A 93 8.16 -0.02 -3.97
C ILE A 93 8.15 -0.44 -5.45
N LYS A 94 9.02 0.15 -6.29
CA LYS A 94 9.18 -0.30 -7.69
C LYS A 94 9.78 -1.70 -7.77
N ASP A 95 10.81 -1.99 -6.96
CA ASP A 95 11.47 -3.30 -6.91
C ASP A 95 10.51 -4.39 -6.40
N ARG A 96 9.69 -4.07 -5.41
CA ARG A 96 8.61 -4.94 -4.95
C ARG A 96 7.57 -5.16 -6.03
N ALA A 97 7.09 -4.11 -6.70
CA ALA A 97 6.14 -4.24 -7.79
C ALA A 97 6.71 -5.10 -8.94
N TYR A 98 7.99 -4.93 -9.26
CA TYR A 98 8.68 -5.78 -10.23
C TYR A 98 8.69 -7.25 -9.79
N SER A 99 9.04 -7.52 -8.53
CA SER A 99 9.10 -8.88 -7.98
C SER A 99 7.73 -9.54 -7.95
N GLU A 100 6.69 -8.83 -7.50
CA GLU A 100 5.30 -9.31 -7.53
C GLU A 100 4.81 -9.57 -8.95
N GLY A 101 5.21 -8.70 -9.89
CA GLY A 101 4.97 -8.90 -11.31
C GLY A 101 5.60 -10.20 -11.80
N TYR A 102 6.89 -10.39 -11.50
CA TYR A 102 7.64 -11.60 -11.86
C TYR A 102 6.94 -12.86 -11.37
N ASP A 103 6.59 -12.92 -10.08
CA ASP A 103 5.93 -14.08 -9.48
C ASP A 103 4.56 -14.35 -10.13
N ALA A 104 3.78 -13.28 -10.38
CA ALA A 104 2.49 -13.40 -11.05
C ALA A 104 2.62 -13.93 -12.48
N GLY A 105 3.60 -13.43 -13.23
CA GLY A 105 3.90 -13.88 -14.59
C GLY A 105 4.34 -15.34 -14.62
N HIS A 106 5.25 -15.71 -13.73
CA HIS A 106 5.77 -17.07 -13.61
C HIS A 106 4.63 -18.05 -13.28
N SER A 107 3.83 -17.74 -12.27
CA SER A 107 2.65 -18.53 -11.90
C SER A 107 1.65 -18.65 -13.05
N ASP A 108 1.34 -17.57 -13.78
CA ASP A 108 0.40 -17.66 -14.91
C ASP A 108 0.94 -18.54 -16.04
N ALA A 109 2.26 -18.51 -16.29
CA ALA A 109 2.92 -19.38 -17.26
C ALA A 109 2.86 -20.87 -16.87
N GLU A 110 3.20 -21.20 -15.62
CA GLU A 110 3.12 -22.58 -15.09
C GLU A 110 1.69 -23.13 -15.15
N ASN A 111 0.69 -22.27 -14.91
CA ASN A 111 -0.72 -22.64 -14.98
C ASN A 111 -1.29 -22.61 -16.42
N GLY A 112 -0.45 -22.39 -17.44
CA GLY A 112 -0.87 -22.40 -18.84
C GLY A 112 -1.83 -21.27 -19.23
N ARG A 113 -1.88 -20.18 -18.46
CA ARG A 113 -2.74 -19.02 -18.72
C ARG A 113 -2.08 -18.11 -19.75
N SER A 114 -2.88 -17.41 -20.56
CA SER A 114 -2.35 -16.41 -21.51
C SER A 114 -1.66 -15.24 -20.79
N PRO A 115 -0.64 -14.60 -21.40
CA PRO A 115 0.12 -13.52 -20.77
C PRO A 115 -0.70 -12.22 -20.68
N TYR A 116 -1.38 -12.02 -19.55
CA TYR A 116 -2.28 -10.89 -19.32
C TYR A 116 -2.07 -10.30 -17.91
N TYR A 117 -1.06 -9.44 -17.78
CA TYR A 117 -0.66 -8.86 -16.49
C TYR A 117 -1.78 -8.05 -15.83
N GLN A 118 -2.68 -7.45 -16.62
CA GLN A 118 -3.81 -6.68 -16.10
C GLN A 118 -4.80 -7.52 -15.30
N ARG A 119 -4.75 -8.86 -15.38
CA ARG A 119 -5.47 -9.74 -14.44
C ARG A 119 -5.11 -9.47 -12.98
N HIS A 120 -3.91 -8.94 -12.75
CA HIS A 120 -3.35 -8.64 -11.44
C HIS A 120 -3.39 -7.14 -11.13
N GLU A 121 -4.33 -6.38 -11.70
CA GLU A 121 -4.46 -4.92 -11.50
C GLU A 121 -4.53 -4.47 -10.04
N HIS A 122 -4.97 -5.35 -9.13
CA HIS A 122 -5.02 -5.06 -7.70
C HIS A 122 -3.64 -5.16 -6.99
N LYS A 123 -2.59 -5.61 -7.70
CA LYS A 123 -1.22 -5.74 -7.19
C LYS A 123 -0.31 -4.57 -7.56
N TYR A 124 -0.79 -3.64 -8.38
CA TYR A 124 0.01 -2.48 -8.78
C TYR A 124 -0.83 -1.21 -8.82
N SER A 125 -0.13 -0.08 -8.90
CA SER A 125 -0.70 1.26 -9.08
C SER A 125 -0.19 1.84 -10.40
N PRO A 126 -0.78 2.90 -10.94
CA PRO A 126 -0.30 3.47 -12.21
C PRO A 126 1.17 3.91 -12.19
N VAL A 127 1.72 4.30 -11.04
CA VAL A 127 3.16 4.61 -10.90
C VAL A 127 4.04 3.36 -10.84
N THR A 128 3.54 2.24 -10.33
CA THR A 128 4.29 0.98 -10.26
C THR A 128 3.95 -0.01 -11.39
N GLU A 129 2.96 0.31 -12.23
CA GLU A 129 2.43 -0.54 -13.30
C GLU A 129 3.52 -0.90 -14.32
N SER A 130 4.36 0.07 -14.68
CA SER A 130 5.47 -0.15 -15.60
C SER A 130 6.43 -1.21 -15.07
N ASP A 131 6.79 -1.14 -13.79
CA ASP A 131 7.73 -2.08 -13.16
C ASP A 131 7.10 -3.45 -12.91
N PHE A 132 5.84 -3.48 -12.47
CA PHE A 132 5.05 -4.71 -12.40
C PHE A 132 4.96 -5.41 -13.75
N ARG A 133 4.64 -4.67 -14.83
CA ARG A 133 4.54 -5.23 -16.19
C ARG A 133 5.88 -5.78 -16.67
N LYS A 134 7.00 -5.10 -16.40
CA LYS A 134 8.35 -5.59 -16.73
C LYS A 134 8.62 -6.92 -16.01
N GLY A 135 8.36 -6.97 -14.70
CA GLY A 135 8.45 -8.17 -13.89
C GLY A 135 7.63 -9.31 -14.46
N TYR A 136 6.33 -9.07 -14.68
CA TYR A 136 5.39 -10.04 -15.24
C TYR A 136 5.87 -10.60 -16.57
N THR A 137 6.31 -9.75 -17.48
CA THR A 137 6.77 -10.17 -18.80
C THR A 137 7.97 -11.11 -18.69
N LYS A 138 8.92 -10.80 -17.80
CA LYS A 138 10.09 -11.64 -17.54
C LYS A 138 9.69 -12.97 -16.91
N GLY A 139 8.94 -12.93 -15.81
CA GLY A 139 8.51 -14.12 -15.08
C GLY A 139 7.69 -15.07 -15.94
N TYR A 140 6.78 -14.53 -16.76
CA TYR A 140 5.99 -15.33 -17.70
C TYR A 140 6.86 -16.02 -18.76
N ARG A 141 7.85 -15.32 -19.33
CA ARG A 141 8.76 -15.92 -20.30
C ARG A 141 9.55 -17.08 -19.67
N GLU A 142 10.10 -16.87 -18.49
CA GLU A 142 10.94 -17.87 -17.80
C GLU A 142 10.10 -19.06 -17.28
N GLY A 143 8.87 -18.82 -16.82
CA GLY A 143 7.95 -19.89 -16.42
C GLY A 143 7.45 -20.76 -17.59
N ARG A 144 7.58 -20.29 -18.84
CA ARG A 144 7.30 -21.10 -20.05
C ARG A 144 8.45 -22.03 -20.44
N GLU A 145 9.64 -21.78 -19.91
CA GLU A 145 10.87 -22.53 -20.18
C GLU A 145 11.16 -23.58 -19.10
N SER A 146 10.37 -23.60 -18.02
CA SER A 146 10.43 -24.55 -16.91
C SER A 146 9.56 -25.78 -17.16
#